data_AF-A0A168HA97-F1
#
_entry.id   AF-A0A168HA97-F1
#
_cell.length_a   1.000
_cell.length_b   1.000
_cell.length_c   1.000
_cell.angle_alpha   90.00
_cell.angle_beta   90.00
_cell.angle_gamma   90.00
#
_symmetry.space_group_name_H-M   'P 1'
#
loop_
_entity.id
_entity.type
_entity.pdbx_description
1 polymer ?
#
loop_
_entity_poly.entity_id
_entity_poly.type
_entity_poly.pdbx_seq_one_letter_code
_entity_poly.pdbx_strand_id
1 'polypeptide(L)'
;MNTLDSMAPEVIYTIFSYLSYPEVYHIRTVCRKFQVMGEFHIYQQIKSMRQTITIKLDGCKNKSLELVASHYDPRNRIIEFRPIDGSSVLSLANTSSHQWSAYHRLMKIHFSGWFLNRSQKLPYEQLSPQDQAMVMYHYQYNSSIEKTYELPSWNQTLETRGDRRQRYVGDKGLILSLSYQQQSKQSMEDRARAQPTLTSLPTSYYSYRSVTSSAPMPMAPKMEVQWIRVTLDWVLGGLKTNIPSSQIYKDSFASLNQMLAKEGCFKYDPLSEPVLDYIVQQQDQDGQLPASLVKYVHSHTHECHTRLSRLQRMLEGAGVDPQVLWKYTFAKSFVVSSGSLLCEEDVVRRIQDSEEEWRRKKLSLSRKLYNCHQGNTNTGILI
;
A
#
# COMPACT_ATOMS: atom_id res chain seq x y z
N MET A 1 22.38 1.97 41.24
CA MET A 1 21.44 1.97 40.09
C MET A 1 21.89 0.91 39.12
N ASN A 2 21.17 -0.22 39.05
CA ASN A 2 21.48 -1.27 38.07
C ASN A 2 20.90 -0.83 36.72
N THR A 3 21.77 -0.37 35.82
CA THR A 3 21.38 0.10 34.50
C THR A 3 21.02 -1.10 33.62
N LEU A 4 19.78 -1.16 33.11
CA LEU A 4 19.34 -2.13 32.09
C LEU A 4 20.29 -2.22 30.89
N ASP A 5 21.08 -1.17 30.62
CA ASP A 5 22.09 -1.14 29.58
C ASP A 5 23.22 -2.17 29.76
N SER A 6 23.51 -2.58 31.00
CA SER A 6 24.54 -3.59 31.31
C SER A 6 24.04 -5.03 31.16
N MET A 7 22.76 -5.24 30.84
CA MET A 7 22.24 -6.59 30.60
C MET A 7 22.81 -7.17 29.30
N ALA A 8 23.12 -8.46 29.37
CA ALA A 8 23.56 -9.25 28.24
C ALA A 8 22.47 -9.28 27.15
N PRO A 9 22.82 -9.17 25.86
CA PRO A 9 21.85 -9.12 24.76
C PRO A 9 20.85 -10.28 24.74
N GLU A 10 21.29 -11.46 25.15
CA GLU A 10 20.51 -12.69 25.20
C GLU A 10 19.32 -12.55 26.14
N VAL A 11 19.53 -11.96 27.33
CA VAL A 11 18.45 -11.76 28.31
C VAL A 11 17.42 -10.78 27.77
N ILE A 12 17.86 -9.74 27.05
CA ILE A 12 16.95 -8.77 26.42
C ILE A 12 16.12 -9.45 25.33
N TYR A 13 16.73 -10.28 24.48
CA TYR A 13 16.00 -11.05 23.47
C TYR A 13 15.03 -12.06 24.08
N THR A 14 15.40 -12.68 25.20
CA THR A 14 14.49 -13.54 25.98
C THR A 14 13.28 -12.73 26.46
N ILE A 15 13.48 -11.53 27.01
CA ILE A 15 12.37 -10.64 27.41
C ILE A 15 11.49 -10.31 26.20
N PHE A 16 12.08 -9.91 25.06
CA PHE A 16 11.33 -9.59 23.85
C PHE A 16 10.49 -10.77 23.33
N SER A 17 10.96 -12.01 23.49
CA SER A 17 10.21 -13.20 23.05
C SER A 17 8.88 -13.41 23.78
N TYR A 18 8.70 -12.81 24.95
CA TYR A 18 7.44 -12.84 25.71
C TYR A 18 6.48 -11.69 25.36
N LEU A 19 6.90 -10.78 24.47
CA LEU A 19 6.15 -9.57 24.12
C LEU A 19 5.59 -9.66 22.70
N SER A 20 4.45 -9.03 22.48
CA SER A 20 3.87 -8.84 21.14
C SER A 20 4.68 -7.84 20.32
N TYR A 21 4.54 -7.85 18.98
CA TYR A 21 5.24 -6.88 18.14
C TYR A 21 5.01 -5.42 18.54
N PRO A 22 3.77 -4.98 18.86
CA PRO A 22 3.56 -3.60 19.30
C PRO A 22 4.24 -3.28 20.64
N GLU A 23 4.38 -4.23 21.54
CA GLU A 23 5.06 -4.03 22.83
C GLU A 23 6.57 -3.94 22.63
N VAL A 24 7.18 -4.86 21.87
CA VAL A 24 8.60 -4.78 21.48
C VAL A 24 8.87 -3.46 20.75
N TYR A 25 7.96 -3.05 19.86
CA TYR A 25 8.09 -1.80 19.14
C TYR A 25 8.00 -0.57 20.04
N HIS A 26 7.20 -0.62 21.10
CA HIS A 26 7.10 0.48 22.04
C HIS A 26 8.41 0.66 22.83
N ILE A 27 9.07 -0.45 23.19
CA ILE A 27 10.34 -0.44 23.94
C ILE A 27 11.46 0.31 23.20
N ARG A 28 11.36 0.52 21.87
CA ARG A 28 12.32 1.30 21.09
C ARG A 28 12.52 2.74 21.58
N THR A 29 11.57 3.29 22.34
CA THR A 29 11.66 4.65 22.88
C THR A 29 12.60 4.77 24.08
N VAL A 30 13.00 3.64 24.68
CA VAL A 30 13.85 3.60 25.88
C VAL A 30 15.27 4.05 25.57
N CYS A 31 15.94 3.38 24.61
CA CYS A 31 17.29 3.72 24.19
C CYS A 31 17.61 3.17 22.79
N ARG A 32 18.68 3.68 22.17
CA ARG A 32 19.11 3.26 20.82
C ARG A 32 19.43 1.76 20.73
N LYS A 33 20.02 1.18 21.79
CA LYS A 33 20.32 -0.26 21.85
C LYS A 33 19.04 -1.08 21.76
N PHE A 34 18.03 -0.73 22.58
CA PHE A 34 16.75 -1.41 22.61
C PHE A 34 15.96 -1.23 21.31
N GLN A 35 16.06 -0.05 20.69
CA GLN A 35 15.51 0.18 19.36
C GLN A 35 16.08 -0.80 18.33
N VAL A 36 17.41 -0.87 18.18
CA VAL A 36 18.04 -1.74 17.18
C VAL A 36 17.73 -3.22 17.47
N MET A 37 17.83 -3.63 18.75
CA MET A 37 17.56 -5.00 19.14
C MET A 37 16.10 -5.39 18.94
N GLY A 38 15.15 -4.51 19.32
CA GLY A 38 13.72 -4.78 19.22
C GLY A 38 13.25 -4.84 17.76
N GLU A 39 13.72 -3.92 16.92
CA GLU A 39 13.42 -3.91 15.48
C GLU A 39 13.97 -5.17 14.79
N PHE A 40 15.21 -5.57 15.11
CA PHE A 40 15.77 -6.82 14.61
C PHE A 40 15.04 -8.06 15.14
N HIS A 41 14.62 -8.05 16.41
CA HIS A 41 13.84 -9.14 17.00
C HIS A 41 12.52 -9.36 16.26
N ILE A 42 11.78 -8.29 15.96
CA ILE A 42 10.54 -8.35 15.19
C ILE A 42 10.80 -9.02 13.83
N TYR A 43 11.82 -8.58 13.09
CA TYR A 43 12.21 -9.21 11.82
C TYR A 43 12.51 -10.71 11.98
N GLN A 44 13.32 -11.09 12.98
CA GLN A 44 13.66 -12.50 13.21
C GLN A 44 12.43 -13.35 13.54
N GLN A 45 11.49 -12.81 14.31
CA GLN A 45 10.25 -13.50 14.65
C GLN A 45 9.33 -13.64 13.42
N ILE A 46 9.22 -12.62 12.57
CA ILE A 46 8.50 -12.69 11.29
C ILE A 46 9.07 -13.84 10.43
N LYS A 47 10.41 -13.91 10.34
CA LYS A 47 11.12 -14.93 9.58
C LYS A 47 10.93 -16.34 10.18
N SER A 48 11.06 -16.49 11.49
CA SER A 48 10.94 -17.78 12.18
C SER A 48 9.51 -18.33 12.15
N MET A 49 8.51 -17.46 12.31
CA MET A 49 7.09 -17.81 12.20
C MET A 49 6.61 -17.96 10.75
N ARG A 50 7.50 -17.75 9.76
CA ARG A 50 7.19 -17.78 8.32
C ARG A 50 5.98 -16.91 7.95
N GLN A 51 5.88 -15.74 8.57
CA GLN A 51 4.86 -14.77 8.20
C GLN A 51 5.15 -14.21 6.81
N THR A 52 4.09 -14.01 6.02
CA THR A 52 4.16 -13.69 4.60
C THR A 52 3.45 -12.39 4.28
N ILE A 53 3.81 -11.79 3.15
CA ILE A 53 2.98 -10.80 2.47
C ILE A 53 2.24 -11.49 1.35
N THR A 54 0.92 -11.32 1.29
CA THR A 54 0.08 -11.83 0.22
C THR A 54 -0.36 -10.68 -0.68
N ILE A 55 -0.08 -10.79 -1.98
CA ILE A 55 -0.59 -9.89 -3.02
C ILE A 55 -1.79 -10.57 -3.68
N LYS A 56 -2.95 -9.90 -3.66
CA LYS A 56 -4.20 -10.38 -4.27
C LYS A 56 -4.68 -9.41 -5.32
N LEU A 57 -5.01 -9.91 -6.51
CA LEU A 57 -5.64 -9.10 -7.56
C LEU A 57 -7.14 -8.96 -7.26
N ASP A 58 -7.69 -7.77 -7.52
CA ASP A 58 -9.10 -7.50 -7.23
C ASP A 58 -10.06 -8.42 -8.00
N GLY A 59 -11.16 -8.83 -7.37
CA GLY A 59 -12.15 -9.73 -7.97
C GLY A 59 -11.71 -11.19 -8.15
N CYS A 60 -10.49 -11.58 -7.73
CA CYS A 60 -10.04 -12.96 -7.80
C CYS A 60 -9.69 -13.54 -6.43
N LYS A 61 -10.48 -14.52 -5.95
CA LYS A 61 -10.21 -15.20 -4.67
C LYS A 61 -9.04 -16.19 -4.75
N ASN A 62 -8.74 -16.70 -5.95
CA ASN A 62 -7.84 -17.85 -6.14
C ASN A 62 -6.48 -17.46 -6.72
N LYS A 63 -6.24 -16.19 -7.07
CA LYS A 63 -4.94 -15.71 -7.55
C LYS A 63 -4.31 -14.83 -6.49
N SER A 64 -3.48 -15.46 -5.67
CA SER A 64 -2.64 -14.77 -4.69
C SER A 64 -1.19 -15.17 -4.85
N LEU A 65 -0.30 -14.21 -4.64
CA LEU A 65 1.13 -14.42 -4.57
C LEU A 65 1.58 -14.23 -3.12
N GLU A 66 2.40 -15.14 -2.61
CA GLU A 66 2.98 -15.04 -1.28
C GLU A 66 4.47 -14.69 -1.35
N LEU A 67 4.87 -13.75 -0.49
CA LEU A 67 6.25 -13.32 -0.33
C LEU A 67 6.70 -13.58 1.10
N VAL A 68 7.91 -14.09 1.27
CA VAL A 68 8.54 -14.41 2.56
C VAL A 68 9.62 -13.38 2.89
N ALA A 69 9.81 -13.10 4.19
CA ALA A 69 10.86 -12.20 4.65
C ALA A 69 12.24 -12.75 4.28
N SER A 70 13.00 -11.98 3.49
CA SER A 70 14.30 -12.38 2.95
C SER A 70 15.45 -11.68 3.67
N HIS A 71 15.38 -10.35 3.76
CA HIS A 71 16.45 -9.50 4.28
C HIS A 71 15.89 -8.37 5.16
N TYR A 72 16.71 -7.89 6.10
CA TYR A 72 16.43 -6.70 6.90
C TYR A 72 17.59 -5.73 6.76
N ASP A 73 17.28 -4.52 6.28
CA ASP A 73 18.20 -3.40 6.18
C ASP A 73 18.14 -2.61 7.50
N PRO A 74 19.13 -2.72 8.40
CA PRO A 74 19.12 -2.02 9.68
C PRO A 74 19.36 -0.51 9.55
N ARG A 75 19.92 -0.05 8.43
CA ARG A 75 20.18 1.38 8.19
C ARG A 75 18.88 2.09 7.87
N ASN A 76 18.10 1.54 6.94
CA ASN A 76 16.81 2.10 6.54
C ASN A 76 15.61 1.55 7.33
N ARG A 77 15.83 0.50 8.15
CA ARG A 77 14.81 -0.19 8.96
C ARG A 77 13.71 -0.81 8.11
N ILE A 78 14.13 -1.45 7.03
CA ILE A 78 13.25 -2.00 6.00
C ILE A 78 13.37 -3.52 5.99
N ILE A 79 12.23 -4.20 5.92
CA ILE A 79 12.18 -5.64 5.65
C ILE A 79 11.87 -5.82 4.16
N GLU A 80 12.72 -6.59 3.48
CA GLU A 80 12.50 -7.03 2.11
C GLU A 80 11.87 -8.41 2.11
N PHE A 81 10.71 -8.54 1.46
CA PHE A 81 10.04 -9.79 1.20
C PHE A 81 10.17 -10.16 -0.28
N ARG A 82 10.44 -11.43 -0.56
CA ARG A 82 10.60 -11.96 -1.93
C ARG A 82 9.64 -13.13 -2.17
N PRO A 83 9.24 -13.37 -3.43
CA PRO A 83 8.44 -14.54 -3.76
C PRO A 83 9.11 -15.83 -3.29
N ILE A 84 8.30 -16.81 -2.91
CA ILE A 84 8.79 -18.18 -2.66
C ILE A 84 9.22 -18.76 -4.01
N ASP A 85 10.39 -19.40 -4.05
CA ASP A 85 11.01 -19.91 -5.28
C ASP A 85 9.99 -20.62 -6.20
N GLY A 86 9.91 -20.16 -7.46
CA GLY A 86 9.01 -20.72 -8.49
C GLY A 86 7.63 -20.08 -8.59
N SER A 87 7.22 -19.22 -7.66
CA SER A 87 5.93 -18.51 -7.69
C SER A 87 6.16 -17.00 -7.71
N SER A 88 6.68 -16.41 -8.78
CA SER A 88 6.83 -14.93 -8.91
C SER A 88 5.77 -14.30 -9.81
N VAL A 89 4.97 -15.10 -10.51
CA VAL A 89 4.17 -14.65 -11.65
C VAL A 89 2.66 -14.73 -11.38
N LEU A 90 1.96 -13.62 -11.62
CA LEU A 90 0.51 -13.47 -11.56
C LEU A 90 -0.06 -13.17 -12.95
N SER A 91 -1.10 -13.91 -13.34
CA SER A 91 -1.84 -13.62 -14.58
C SER A 91 -2.84 -12.49 -14.35
N LEU A 92 -2.70 -11.40 -15.10
CA LEU A 92 -3.63 -10.26 -15.08
C LEU A 92 -4.95 -10.53 -15.81
N ALA A 93 -5.14 -11.72 -16.38
CA ALA A 93 -6.39 -12.11 -17.03
C ALA A 93 -7.54 -12.05 -16.03
N ASN A 94 -8.51 -11.20 -16.33
CA ASN A 94 -9.71 -11.07 -15.55
C ASN A 94 -10.81 -11.98 -16.12
N THR A 95 -11.09 -13.07 -15.42
CA THR A 95 -12.08 -14.07 -15.85
C THR A 95 -13.44 -13.87 -15.21
N SER A 96 -13.67 -12.73 -14.54
CA SER A 96 -14.94 -12.47 -13.86
C SER A 96 -16.02 -12.01 -14.85
N SER A 97 -17.23 -12.56 -14.69
CA SER A 97 -18.39 -12.32 -15.56
C SER A 97 -18.96 -10.90 -15.49
N HIS A 98 -18.54 -10.09 -14.51
CA HIS A 98 -19.19 -8.83 -14.14
C HIS A 98 -18.33 -7.57 -14.35
N GLN A 99 -17.23 -7.62 -15.10
CA GLN A 99 -16.27 -6.51 -15.13
C GLN A 99 -16.13 -5.78 -16.48
N TRP A 100 -15.94 -4.46 -16.36
CA TRP A 100 -15.72 -3.52 -17.46
C TRP A 100 -14.31 -3.55 -18.06
N SER A 101 -13.37 -4.29 -17.45
CA SER A 101 -11.97 -4.37 -17.89
C SER A 101 -11.56 -5.81 -18.20
N ALA A 102 -10.84 -6.02 -19.31
CA ALA A 102 -10.25 -7.31 -19.69
C ALA A 102 -9.15 -7.78 -18.72
N TYR A 103 -8.56 -6.85 -17.97
CA TYR A 103 -7.41 -7.11 -17.11
C TYR A 103 -7.61 -6.52 -15.71
N HIS A 104 -7.01 -7.17 -14.71
CA HIS A 104 -6.93 -6.63 -13.37
C HIS A 104 -6.07 -5.35 -13.35
N ARG A 105 -6.58 -4.30 -12.70
CA ARG A 105 -5.88 -3.01 -12.54
C ARG A 105 -5.53 -2.69 -11.09
N LEU A 106 -5.95 -3.55 -10.18
CA LEU A 106 -5.82 -3.32 -8.76
C LEU A 106 -5.23 -4.52 -8.06
N MET A 107 -4.54 -4.23 -6.98
CA MET A 107 -4.08 -5.22 -6.04
C MET A 107 -4.33 -4.78 -4.60
N LYS A 108 -4.48 -5.77 -3.73
CA LYS A 108 -4.38 -5.63 -2.28
C LYS A 108 -3.13 -6.35 -1.80
N ILE A 109 -2.48 -5.75 -0.81
CA ILE A 109 -1.26 -6.27 -0.22
C ILE A 109 -1.54 -6.46 1.27
N HIS A 110 -1.45 -7.69 1.76
CA HIS A 110 -1.74 -8.03 3.14
C HIS A 110 -0.56 -8.70 3.81
N PHE A 111 -0.25 -8.31 5.04
CA PHE A 111 0.66 -9.07 5.88
C PHE A 111 -0.11 -10.12 6.69
N SER A 112 0.37 -11.37 6.70
CA SER A 112 -0.35 -12.47 7.35
C SER A 112 -0.46 -12.30 8.87
N GLY A 113 0.50 -11.60 9.49
CA GLY A 113 0.49 -11.31 10.93
C GLY A 113 -0.71 -10.47 11.37
N TRP A 114 -1.31 -9.67 10.48
CA TRP A 114 -2.46 -8.81 10.81
C TRP A 114 -3.70 -9.58 11.27
N PHE A 115 -3.83 -10.84 10.90
CA PHE A 115 -5.01 -11.65 11.20
C PHE A 115 -4.85 -12.56 12.42
N LEU A 116 -3.66 -12.60 13.02
CA LEU A 116 -3.35 -13.46 14.17
C LEU A 116 -3.94 -12.89 15.48
N ASN A 117 -4.02 -11.57 15.60
CA ASN A 117 -4.57 -10.87 16.77
C ASN A 117 -5.95 -10.28 16.47
N ARG A 118 -6.94 -11.13 16.16
CA ARG A 118 -8.35 -10.70 16.23
C ARG A 118 -8.74 -10.55 17.70
N SER A 119 -8.32 -9.44 18.32
CA SER A 119 -8.52 -9.17 19.73
C SER A 119 -9.93 -8.66 20.01
N GLN A 120 -10.51 -9.24 21.06
CA GLN A 120 -11.60 -8.78 21.91
C GLN A 120 -12.84 -8.23 21.19
N LYS A 121 -13.91 -9.06 21.19
CA LYS A 121 -15.27 -8.56 21.02
C LYS A 121 -15.50 -7.51 22.11
N LEU A 122 -15.48 -6.24 21.73
CA LEU A 122 -15.99 -5.18 22.58
C LEU A 122 -17.48 -5.48 22.81
N PRO A 123 -17.97 -5.44 24.06
CA PRO A 123 -19.36 -5.74 24.38
C PRO A 123 -20.25 -4.59 23.91
N TYR A 124 -20.63 -4.60 22.63
CA TYR A 124 -21.48 -3.58 22.03
C TYR A 124 -22.98 -3.85 22.21
N GLU A 125 -23.35 -4.95 22.87
CA GLU A 125 -24.73 -5.45 22.99
C GLU A 125 -25.70 -4.43 23.58
N GLN A 126 -25.20 -3.43 24.31
CA GLN A 126 -25.98 -2.40 24.97
C GLN A 126 -26.21 -1.14 24.11
N LEU A 127 -25.52 -1.01 22.97
CA LEU A 127 -25.75 0.08 22.01
C LEU A 127 -26.93 -0.24 21.09
N SER A 128 -27.57 0.80 20.55
CA SER A 128 -28.59 0.60 19.50
C SER A 128 -27.94 -0.06 18.26
N PRO A 129 -28.67 -0.86 17.46
CA PRO A 129 -28.10 -1.50 16.27
C PRO A 129 -27.40 -0.52 15.31
N GLN A 130 -27.92 0.71 15.20
CA GLN A 130 -27.31 1.78 14.40
C GLN A 130 -25.98 2.26 15.00
N ASP A 131 -25.94 2.47 16.31
CA ASP A 131 -24.72 2.86 17.03
C ASP A 131 -23.68 1.74 16.99
N GLN A 132 -24.09 0.48 17.14
CA GLN A 132 -23.23 -0.69 16.98
C GLN A 132 -22.60 -0.71 15.59
N ALA A 133 -23.41 -0.58 14.53
CA ALA A 133 -22.92 -0.56 13.16
C ALA A 133 -21.92 0.58 12.93
N MET A 134 -22.20 1.77 13.46
CA MET A 134 -21.30 2.92 13.35
C MET A 134 -19.97 2.69 14.09
N VAL A 135 -20.03 2.17 15.30
CA VAL A 135 -18.82 1.84 16.09
C VAL A 135 -18.00 0.78 15.37
N MET A 136 -18.63 -0.31 14.91
CA MET A 136 -17.95 -1.36 14.13
C MET A 136 -17.30 -0.77 12.88
N TYR A 137 -18.02 0.08 12.15
CA TYR A 137 -17.55 0.68 10.91
C TYR A 137 -16.35 1.63 11.11
N HIS A 138 -16.27 2.35 12.23
CA HIS A 138 -15.19 3.31 12.48
C HIS A 138 -14.04 2.74 13.34
N TYR A 139 -14.33 1.93 14.36
CA TYR A 139 -13.30 1.42 15.28
C TYR A 139 -12.61 0.16 14.77
N GLN A 140 -13.30 -0.70 14.00
CA GLN A 140 -12.66 -1.88 13.41
C GLN A 140 -11.97 -1.57 12.08
N TYR A 141 -12.15 -0.37 11.57
CA TYR A 141 -11.50 0.05 10.35
C TYR A 141 -10.00 0.16 10.56
N ASN A 142 -9.25 -0.55 9.71
CA ASN A 142 -7.81 -0.44 9.62
C ASN A 142 -7.42 -0.11 8.18
N SER A 143 -6.87 1.10 7.99
CA SER A 143 -6.44 1.59 6.69
C SER A 143 -5.38 0.70 6.03
N SER A 144 -4.46 0.13 6.82
CA SER A 144 -3.39 -0.75 6.33
C SER A 144 -3.96 -2.04 5.71
N ILE A 145 -5.07 -2.54 6.25
CA ILE A 145 -5.75 -3.75 5.77
C ILE A 145 -6.62 -3.45 4.54
N GLU A 146 -7.32 -2.32 4.54
CA GLU A 146 -8.30 -1.99 3.49
C GLU A 146 -7.71 -1.34 2.23
N LYS A 147 -6.44 -0.92 2.30
CA LYS A 147 -5.77 -0.20 1.22
C LYS A 147 -5.70 -1.02 -0.06
N THR A 148 -5.99 -0.35 -1.17
CA THR A 148 -5.90 -0.92 -2.52
C THR A 148 -4.93 -0.09 -3.35
N TYR A 149 -4.16 -0.76 -4.20
CA TYR A 149 -3.12 -0.14 -5.02
C TYR A 149 -3.47 -0.29 -6.49
N GLU A 150 -3.29 0.77 -7.26
CA GLU A 150 -3.40 0.75 -8.71
C GLU A 150 -2.13 0.15 -9.33
N LEU A 151 -2.33 -0.74 -10.30
CA LEU A 151 -1.23 -1.34 -11.05
C LEU A 151 -0.77 -0.37 -12.16
N PRO A 152 0.56 -0.21 -12.37
CA PRO A 152 1.08 0.59 -13.47
C PRO A 152 0.56 0.08 -14.82
N SER A 153 0.39 0.98 -15.78
CA SER A 153 -0.06 0.55 -17.10
C SER A 153 1.00 -0.36 -17.75
N TRP A 154 0.55 -1.46 -18.34
CA TRP A 154 1.41 -2.44 -19.01
C TRP A 154 1.80 -2.03 -20.44
N ASN A 155 1.00 -1.17 -21.07
CA ASN A 155 1.12 -0.78 -22.48
C ASN A 155 1.89 0.53 -22.69
N GLN A 156 2.37 1.18 -21.63
CA GLN A 156 3.18 2.39 -21.76
C GLN A 156 4.55 1.98 -22.30
N THR A 157 4.81 2.35 -23.55
CA THR A 157 6.11 2.22 -24.20
C THR A 157 7.14 3.05 -23.45
N LEU A 158 7.93 2.38 -22.60
CA LEU A 158 9.20 2.90 -22.09
C LEU A 158 10.22 2.92 -23.24
N GLU A 159 9.96 3.72 -24.27
CA GLU A 159 10.83 3.85 -25.44
C GLU A 159 12.16 4.56 -25.12
N THR A 160 12.32 5.11 -23.92
CA THR A 160 13.46 5.96 -23.55
C THR A 160 14.38 5.40 -22.46
N ARG A 161 14.14 4.20 -21.94
CA ARG A 161 15.05 3.56 -20.99
C ARG A 161 15.37 2.15 -21.42
N GLY A 162 16.57 1.98 -21.95
CA GLY A 162 17.17 0.67 -22.16
C GLY A 162 17.02 -0.22 -20.92
N ASP A 163 16.70 -1.48 -21.17
CA ASP A 163 16.80 -2.65 -20.28
C ASP A 163 15.96 -2.68 -18.98
N ARG A 164 15.37 -1.58 -18.54
CA ARG A 164 14.62 -1.57 -17.27
C ARG A 164 13.13 -1.85 -17.47
N ARG A 165 12.81 -3.15 -17.46
CA ARG A 165 11.43 -3.69 -17.39
C ARG A 165 10.80 -3.57 -15.99
N GLN A 166 11.52 -3.04 -15.02
CA GLN A 166 11.04 -2.86 -13.65
C GLN A 166 10.08 -1.67 -13.56
N ARG A 167 9.02 -1.88 -12.80
CA ARG A 167 7.96 -0.92 -12.50
C ARG A 167 7.80 -0.89 -10.99
N TYR A 168 7.43 0.27 -10.46
CA TYR A 168 7.29 0.45 -9.03
C TYR A 168 5.88 0.87 -8.66
N VAL A 169 5.39 0.33 -7.54
CA VAL A 169 4.19 0.82 -6.85
C VAL A 169 4.59 1.20 -5.44
N GLY A 170 4.35 2.44 -5.06
CA GLY A 170 4.81 2.99 -3.78
C GLY A 170 3.68 3.49 -2.90
N ASP A 171 3.99 3.53 -1.62
CA ASP A 171 3.27 4.21 -0.56
C ASP A 171 4.27 4.71 0.48
N LYS A 172 3.85 5.54 1.44
CA LYS A 172 4.72 6.05 2.51
C LYS A 172 5.53 4.92 3.15
N GLY A 173 4.90 3.80 3.54
CA GLY A 173 5.59 2.71 4.24
C GLY A 173 6.05 1.53 3.39
N LEU A 174 5.89 1.56 2.06
CA LEU A 174 5.99 0.37 1.19
C LEU A 174 6.43 0.72 -0.23
N ILE A 175 7.31 -0.10 -0.82
CA ILE A 175 7.60 -0.09 -2.26
C ILE A 175 7.54 -1.53 -2.77
N LEU A 176 6.79 -1.73 -3.86
CA LEU A 176 6.71 -2.98 -4.62
C LEU A 176 7.47 -2.83 -5.94
N SER A 177 8.36 -3.79 -6.23
CA SER A 177 9.00 -3.92 -7.55
C SER A 177 8.36 -5.07 -8.33
N LEU A 178 7.97 -4.77 -9.57
CA LEU A 178 7.35 -5.72 -10.48
C LEU A 178 7.79 -5.49 -11.92
N SER A 179 7.55 -6.44 -12.81
CA SER A 179 7.76 -6.33 -14.25
C SER A 179 6.64 -7.02 -15.02
N TYR A 180 6.38 -6.57 -16.24
CA TYR A 180 5.41 -7.24 -17.12
C TYR A 180 6.14 -8.13 -18.13
N GLN A 181 5.79 -9.41 -18.15
CA GLN A 181 6.18 -10.34 -19.20
C GLN A 181 5.12 -10.32 -20.29
N GLN A 182 5.47 -9.74 -21.44
CA GLN A 182 4.69 -9.86 -22.67
C GLN A 182 5.23 -11.04 -23.47
N GLN A 183 4.35 -11.90 -23.99
CA GLN A 183 4.78 -12.89 -24.99
C GLN A 183 5.43 -12.16 -26.16
N SER A 184 6.57 -12.68 -26.61
CA SER A 184 7.39 -12.04 -27.64
C SER A 184 6.57 -11.73 -28.88
N LYS A 185 6.84 -10.56 -29.49
CA LYS A 185 6.18 -10.12 -30.75
C LYS A 185 6.25 -11.16 -31.87
N GLN A 186 7.25 -12.04 -31.86
CA GLN A 186 7.40 -13.15 -32.81
C GLN A 186 6.18 -14.09 -32.84
N SER A 187 5.52 -14.38 -31.70
CA SER A 187 4.32 -15.22 -31.71
C SER A 187 3.06 -14.49 -32.20
N MET A 188 3.08 -13.15 -32.27
CA MET A 188 1.99 -12.36 -32.85
C MET A 188 2.16 -12.19 -34.37
N GLU A 189 3.39 -12.02 -34.87
CA GLU A 189 3.66 -11.87 -36.30
C GLU A 189 3.37 -13.16 -37.09
N ASP A 190 3.65 -14.33 -36.52
CA ASP A 190 3.27 -15.62 -37.12
C ASP A 190 1.76 -15.83 -37.16
N ARG A 191 1.00 -15.20 -36.25
CA ARG A 191 -0.46 -15.25 -36.22
C ARG A 191 -1.10 -14.24 -37.18
N ALA A 192 -0.45 -13.09 -37.37
CA ALA A 192 -0.87 -12.07 -38.33
C ALA A 192 -0.67 -12.51 -39.80
N ARG A 193 0.28 -13.41 -40.08
CA ARG A 193 0.46 -14.01 -41.42
C ARG A 193 -0.65 -15.01 -41.81
N ALA A 194 -1.49 -15.45 -40.87
CA ALA A 194 -2.59 -16.38 -41.13
C ALA A 194 -3.95 -15.69 -41.39
N GLN A 195 -4.03 -14.36 -41.38
CA GLN A 195 -5.26 -13.63 -41.72
C GLN A 195 -4.98 -12.52 -42.74
N PRO A 196 -5.85 -12.31 -43.75
CA PRO A 196 -5.64 -11.27 -44.74
C PRO A 196 -5.83 -9.89 -44.12
N THR A 197 -4.93 -8.99 -44.52
CA THR A 197 -4.81 -7.58 -44.16
C THR A 197 -6.10 -6.79 -44.42
N LEU A 198 -6.69 -6.25 -43.36
CA LEU A 198 -7.44 -5.00 -43.42
C LEU A 198 -6.66 -3.95 -42.65
N THR A 199 -6.07 -3.02 -43.38
CA THR A 199 -5.41 -1.82 -42.88
C THR A 199 -6.43 -0.95 -42.14
N SER A 200 -6.38 -0.96 -40.81
CA SER A 200 -6.99 0.08 -39.99
C SER A 200 -5.98 0.62 -38.99
N LEU A 201 -6.01 1.94 -38.84
CA LEU A 201 -5.13 2.77 -38.02
C LEU A 201 -5.14 2.32 -36.54
N PRO A 202 -4.09 2.62 -35.76
CA PRO A 202 -4.04 2.30 -34.34
C PRO A 202 -5.00 3.21 -33.57
N THR A 203 -6.27 2.80 -33.52
CA THR A 203 -7.26 3.43 -32.64
C THR A 203 -6.84 3.18 -31.21
N SER A 204 -6.57 4.25 -30.47
CA SER A 204 -6.33 4.24 -29.04
C SER A 204 -7.34 3.32 -28.34
N TYR A 205 -6.85 2.28 -27.67
CA TYR A 205 -7.62 1.21 -26.99
C TYR A 205 -8.54 1.70 -25.85
N TYR A 206 -8.67 3.00 -25.66
CA TYR A 206 -9.66 3.63 -24.80
C TYR A 206 -10.89 4.03 -25.62
N SER A 207 -11.58 3.03 -26.17
CA SER A 207 -12.94 3.24 -26.66
C SER A 207 -13.89 2.31 -25.93
N TYR A 208 -14.94 2.93 -25.38
CA TYR A 208 -16.14 2.30 -24.86
C TYR A 208 -16.55 1.14 -25.78
N ARG A 209 -16.88 -0.01 -25.19
CA ARG A 209 -17.35 -1.19 -25.93
C ARG A 209 -18.55 -0.80 -26.80
N SER A 210 -18.32 -0.69 -28.11
CA SER A 210 -19.30 -1.10 -29.09
C SER A 210 -19.25 -2.62 -29.19
N VAL A 211 -20.37 -3.28 -28.94
CA VAL A 211 -20.50 -4.74 -28.76
C VAL A 211 -20.36 -5.52 -30.08
N THR A 212 -19.86 -4.89 -31.16
CA THR A 212 -19.90 -5.46 -32.52
C THR A 212 -18.55 -5.69 -33.19
N SER A 213 -17.41 -5.48 -32.51
CA SER A 213 -16.11 -5.86 -33.10
C SER A 213 -15.51 -7.10 -32.42
N SER A 214 -15.51 -8.22 -33.15
CA SER A 214 -14.90 -9.51 -32.83
C SER A 214 -13.37 -9.50 -32.94
N ALA A 215 -12.72 -8.41 -32.52
CA ALA A 215 -11.27 -8.38 -32.48
C ALA A 215 -10.77 -9.33 -31.38
N PRO A 216 -9.85 -10.27 -31.68
CA PRO A 216 -9.30 -11.15 -30.67
C PRO A 216 -8.59 -10.33 -29.59
N MET A 217 -9.04 -10.46 -28.34
CA MET A 217 -8.40 -9.76 -27.22
C MET A 217 -6.94 -10.22 -27.10
N PRO A 218 -5.98 -9.28 -26.92
CA PRO A 218 -4.60 -9.67 -26.69
C PRO A 218 -4.51 -10.51 -25.42
N MET A 219 -3.65 -11.53 -25.45
CA MET A 219 -3.45 -12.40 -24.30
C MET A 219 -3.02 -11.56 -23.11
N ALA A 220 -3.59 -11.83 -21.94
CA ALA A 220 -3.33 -11.00 -20.76
C ALA A 220 -1.85 -11.02 -20.37
N PRO A 221 -1.27 -9.85 -20.06
CA PRO A 221 0.11 -9.78 -19.60
C PRO A 221 0.27 -10.56 -18.29
N LYS A 222 1.46 -11.15 -18.13
CA LYS A 222 1.88 -11.76 -16.87
C LYS A 222 2.63 -10.72 -16.06
N MET A 223 2.26 -10.54 -14.81
CA MET A 223 2.93 -9.66 -13.86
C MET A 223 3.89 -10.51 -13.04
N GLU A 224 5.17 -10.19 -13.08
CA GLU A 224 6.20 -10.81 -12.27
C GLU A 224 6.56 -9.86 -11.11
N VAL A 225 6.41 -10.32 -9.88
CA VAL A 225 6.81 -9.54 -8.70
C VAL A 225 8.19 -9.98 -8.29
N GLN A 226 9.09 -9.01 -8.07
CA GLN A 226 10.48 -9.28 -7.72
C GLN A 226 10.70 -9.24 -6.21
N TRP A 227 10.17 -8.19 -5.57
CA TRP A 227 10.26 -7.99 -4.13
C TRP A 227 9.25 -6.94 -3.68
N ILE A 228 8.97 -6.94 -2.38
CA ILE A 228 8.30 -5.84 -1.69
C ILE A 228 9.12 -5.44 -0.48
N ARG A 229 9.36 -4.14 -0.33
CA ARG A 229 10.11 -3.56 0.78
C ARG A 229 9.14 -2.75 1.63
N VAL A 230 9.13 -3.02 2.93
CA VAL A 230 8.20 -2.39 3.86
C VAL A 230 8.93 -1.91 5.10
N THR A 231 8.44 -0.82 5.67
CA THR A 231 8.87 -0.34 6.99
C THR A 231 8.25 -1.19 8.11
N LEU A 232 8.86 -1.17 9.29
CA LEU A 232 8.26 -1.79 10.48
C LEU A 232 6.93 -1.11 10.87
N ASP A 233 6.81 0.21 10.69
CA ASP A 233 5.54 0.93 10.91
C ASP A 233 4.41 0.34 10.05
N TRP A 234 4.67 -0.01 8.79
CA TRP A 234 3.69 -0.63 7.91
C TRP A 234 3.26 -2.01 8.41
N VAL A 235 4.22 -2.85 8.83
CA VAL A 235 3.94 -4.18 9.39
C VAL A 235 3.06 -4.08 10.63
N LEU A 236 3.31 -3.08 11.48
CA LEU A 236 2.57 -2.89 12.72
C LEU A 236 1.25 -2.14 12.54
N GLY A 237 1.11 -1.33 11.48
CA GLY A 237 -0.09 -0.55 11.21
C GLY A 237 -1.35 -1.40 11.04
N GLY A 238 -1.22 -2.63 10.51
CA GLY A 238 -2.33 -3.58 10.47
C GLY A 238 -2.67 -4.24 11.81
N LEU A 239 -1.76 -4.19 12.80
CA LEU A 239 -2.00 -4.69 14.16
C LEU A 239 -2.57 -3.61 15.08
N LYS A 240 -2.11 -2.37 14.93
CA LYS A 240 -2.60 -1.20 15.67
C LYS A 240 -2.76 -0.01 14.74
N THR A 241 -3.97 0.52 14.69
CA THR A 241 -4.36 1.64 13.82
C THR A 241 -3.73 2.98 14.20
N ASN A 242 -3.17 3.10 15.42
CA ASN A 242 -2.57 4.33 15.92
C ASN A 242 -1.07 4.47 15.61
N ILE A 243 -0.46 3.51 14.91
CA ILE A 243 0.94 3.59 14.50
C ILE A 243 1.02 4.35 13.17
N PRO A 244 1.62 5.55 13.14
CA PRO A 244 1.70 6.32 11.91
C PRO A 244 2.73 5.70 10.95
N SER A 245 2.37 5.60 9.68
CA SER A 245 3.30 5.14 8.63
C SER A 245 4.41 6.16 8.42
N SER A 246 5.66 5.74 8.61
CA SER A 246 6.84 6.53 8.25
C SER A 246 7.16 6.41 6.76
N GLN A 247 7.85 7.41 6.22
CA GLN A 247 8.34 7.39 4.84
C GLN A 247 9.50 6.40 4.70
N ILE A 248 9.33 5.41 3.83
CA ILE A 248 10.35 4.47 3.41
C ILE A 248 11.47 5.24 2.70
N TYR A 249 12.73 4.91 3.01
CA TYR A 249 13.90 5.64 2.53
C TYR A 249 13.88 7.15 2.83
N LYS A 250 13.48 7.52 4.04
CA LYS A 250 13.38 8.92 4.49
C LYS A 250 14.60 9.77 4.10
N ASP A 251 15.81 9.23 4.31
CA ASP A 251 17.05 9.96 4.04
C ASP A 251 17.29 10.15 2.53
N SER A 252 16.96 9.16 1.69
CA SER A 252 17.03 9.27 0.23
C SER A 252 16.04 10.32 -0.30
N PHE A 253 14.81 10.34 0.23
CA PHE A 253 13.83 11.38 -0.11
C PHE A 253 14.27 12.77 0.35
N ALA A 254 14.88 12.89 1.53
CA ALA A 254 15.42 14.16 2.01
C ALA A 254 16.57 14.66 1.11
N SER A 255 17.46 13.76 0.69
CA SER A 255 18.52 14.06 -0.27
C SER A 255 17.96 14.50 -1.63
N LEU A 256 16.97 13.76 -2.16
CA LEU A 256 16.29 14.10 -3.40
C LEU A 256 15.65 15.50 -3.33
N ASN A 257 14.97 15.82 -2.23
CA ASN A 257 14.40 17.15 -2.01
C ASN A 257 15.46 18.26 -2.08
N GLN A 258 16.62 18.04 -1.46
CA GLN A 258 17.72 19.01 -1.49
C GLN A 258 18.29 19.18 -2.90
N MET A 259 18.40 18.10 -3.67
CA MET A 259 18.90 18.17 -5.06
C MET A 259 17.88 18.83 -5.99
N LEU A 260 16.61 18.47 -5.90
CA LEU A 260 15.54 19.09 -6.70
C LEU A 260 15.38 20.58 -6.37
N ALA A 261 15.54 20.98 -5.11
CA ALA A 261 15.51 22.39 -4.73
C ALA A 261 16.61 23.22 -5.41
N LYS A 262 17.79 22.64 -5.67
CA LYS A 262 18.87 23.31 -6.42
C LYS A 262 18.50 23.53 -7.89
N GLU A 263 17.65 22.66 -8.44
CA GLU A 263 17.08 22.76 -9.79
C GLU A 263 15.78 23.59 -9.82
N GLY A 264 15.41 24.28 -8.74
CA GLY A 264 14.18 25.09 -8.65
C GLY A 264 12.88 24.27 -8.54
N CYS A 265 12.98 22.96 -8.33
CA CYS A 265 11.85 22.05 -8.20
C CYS A 265 11.47 21.85 -6.73
N PHE A 266 10.40 22.50 -6.27
CA PHE A 266 9.92 22.40 -4.88
C PHE A 266 8.70 21.49 -4.70
N LYS A 267 8.11 21.03 -5.81
CA LYS A 267 6.82 20.33 -5.85
C LYS A 267 6.89 19.17 -6.83
N TYR A 268 6.64 17.97 -6.34
CA TYR A 268 6.57 16.75 -7.15
C TYR A 268 5.78 15.66 -6.40
N ASP A 269 5.38 14.61 -7.11
CA ASP A 269 4.74 13.43 -6.50
C ASP A 269 5.81 12.42 -6.06
N PRO A 270 6.03 12.22 -4.73
CA PRO A 270 7.07 11.33 -4.22
C PRO A 270 6.78 9.85 -4.49
N LEU A 271 5.53 9.50 -4.82
CA LEU A 271 5.11 8.13 -5.13
C LEU A 271 5.04 7.87 -6.64
N SER A 272 5.44 8.85 -7.46
CA SER A 272 5.55 8.65 -8.91
C SER A 272 6.66 7.65 -9.24
N GLU A 273 6.41 6.84 -10.27
CA GLU A 273 7.32 5.76 -10.65
C GLU A 273 8.76 6.24 -10.96
N PRO A 274 9.01 7.35 -11.70
CA PRO A 274 10.37 7.82 -11.94
C PRO A 274 11.12 8.23 -10.66
N VAL A 275 10.38 8.74 -9.67
CA VAL A 275 10.94 9.09 -8.35
C VAL A 275 11.26 7.82 -7.56
N LEU A 276 10.34 6.87 -7.50
CA LEU A 276 10.56 5.60 -6.80
C LEU A 276 11.74 4.83 -7.40
N ASP A 277 11.83 4.79 -8.74
CA ASP A 277 12.95 4.20 -9.46
C ASP A 277 14.28 4.84 -9.07
N TYR A 278 14.34 6.17 -9.01
CA TYR A 278 15.52 6.89 -8.54
C TYR A 278 15.86 6.53 -7.09
N ILE A 279 14.88 6.61 -6.18
CA ILE A 279 15.08 6.35 -4.75
C ILE A 279 15.62 4.93 -4.49
N VAL A 280 15.12 3.93 -5.23
CA VAL A 280 15.56 2.54 -5.12
C VAL A 280 16.98 2.36 -5.65
N GLN A 281 17.34 3.03 -6.75
CA GLN A 281 18.65 2.89 -7.40
C GLN A 281 19.75 3.75 -6.78
N GLN A 282 19.39 4.82 -6.09
CA GLN A 282 20.34 5.72 -5.43
C GLN A 282 21.14 5.01 -4.32
N GLN A 283 20.74 3.80 -3.92
CA GLN A 283 21.55 2.97 -3.05
C GLN A 283 22.92 2.64 -3.67
N ASP A 284 23.06 2.70 -5.01
CA ASP A 284 24.23 2.22 -5.74
C ASP A 284 24.96 3.28 -6.58
N GLN A 285 24.53 4.57 -6.60
CA GLN A 285 25.04 5.57 -7.56
C GLN A 285 25.51 6.90 -6.96
N ASP A 286 26.55 7.46 -7.59
CA ASP A 286 27.17 8.75 -7.29
C ASP A 286 26.19 9.91 -7.47
N GLY A 287 25.70 10.44 -6.35
CA GLY A 287 25.14 11.78 -6.02
C GLY A 287 24.60 12.78 -7.06
N GLN A 288 24.45 12.46 -8.34
CA GLN A 288 23.96 13.36 -9.39
C GLN A 288 22.51 13.03 -9.74
N LEU A 289 21.73 14.07 -10.08
CA LEU A 289 20.34 13.91 -10.48
C LEU A 289 20.27 13.55 -11.98
N PRO A 290 19.57 12.46 -12.37
CA PRO A 290 19.39 12.12 -13.77
C PRO A 290 18.60 13.22 -14.51
N ALA A 291 19.10 13.68 -15.66
CA ALA A 291 18.43 14.70 -16.47
C ALA A 291 17.00 14.29 -16.88
N SER A 292 16.74 12.99 -17.05
CA SER A 292 15.40 12.46 -17.31
C SER A 292 14.43 12.69 -16.15
N LEU A 293 14.92 12.58 -14.91
CA LEU A 293 14.12 12.83 -13.71
C LEU A 293 13.83 14.32 -13.55
N VAL A 294 14.85 15.17 -13.74
CA VAL A 294 14.69 16.64 -13.74
C VAL A 294 13.62 17.05 -14.75
N LYS A 295 13.74 16.58 -15.99
CA LYS A 295 12.79 16.89 -17.07
C LYS A 295 11.38 16.40 -16.74
N TYR A 296 11.25 15.21 -16.17
CA TYR A 296 9.97 14.67 -15.74
C TYR A 296 9.33 15.57 -14.68
N VAL A 297 10.05 15.90 -13.60
CA VAL A 297 9.53 16.74 -12.52
C VAL A 297 9.11 18.13 -13.03
N HIS A 298 9.92 18.73 -13.92
CA HIS A 298 9.57 20.01 -14.54
C HIS A 298 8.32 19.97 -15.42
N SER A 299 8.09 18.88 -16.16
CA SER A 299 6.87 18.75 -16.96
C SER A 299 5.65 18.30 -16.15
N HIS A 300 5.87 17.89 -14.90
CA HIS A 300 4.88 17.28 -14.02
C HIS A 300 4.83 17.96 -12.64
N THR A 301 4.92 19.30 -12.64
CA THR A 301 4.94 20.15 -11.42
C THR A 301 3.64 20.14 -10.63
N HIS A 302 2.56 19.61 -11.22
CA HIS A 302 1.34 19.35 -10.47
C HIS A 302 1.61 18.23 -9.46
N GLU A 303 1.53 18.56 -8.17
CA GLU A 303 1.87 17.66 -7.07
C GLU A 303 0.98 16.39 -7.00
N CYS A 304 0.01 16.18 -7.90
CA CYS A 304 -0.85 14.99 -7.94
C CYS A 304 -1.18 14.54 -9.36
N HIS A 305 -0.47 13.52 -9.82
CA HIS A 305 -0.68 12.93 -11.16
C HIS A 305 -1.83 11.92 -11.17
N THR A 306 -2.08 11.26 -10.04
CA THR A 306 -3.12 10.24 -9.94
C THR A 306 -4.38 10.81 -9.29
N ARG A 307 -5.54 10.24 -9.63
CA ARG A 307 -6.81 10.56 -8.97
C ARG A 307 -6.75 10.29 -7.46
N LEU A 308 -6.02 9.25 -7.06
CA LEU A 308 -5.79 8.93 -5.66
C LEU A 308 -5.00 10.03 -4.96
N SER A 309 -3.85 10.44 -5.51
CA SER A 309 -3.03 11.51 -4.93
C SER A 309 -3.87 12.80 -4.80
N ARG A 310 -4.65 13.16 -5.83
CA ARG A 310 -5.54 14.34 -5.80
C ARG A 310 -6.54 14.27 -4.65
N LEU A 311 -7.25 13.15 -4.53
CA LEU A 311 -8.22 12.94 -3.46
C LEU A 311 -7.58 12.99 -2.08
N GLN A 312 -6.41 12.37 -1.91
CA GLN A 312 -5.68 12.40 -0.65
C GLN A 312 -5.36 13.84 -0.25
N ARG A 313 -4.81 14.66 -1.15
CA ARG A 313 -4.55 16.07 -0.86
C ARG A 313 -5.83 16.84 -0.54
N MET A 314 -6.91 16.63 -1.28
CA MET A 314 -8.18 17.33 -1.02
C MET A 314 -8.77 16.96 0.34
N LEU A 315 -8.63 15.70 0.77
CA LEU A 315 -8.99 15.28 2.13
C LEU A 315 -8.13 15.96 3.18
N GLU A 316 -6.80 16.01 2.99
CA GLU A 316 -5.89 16.73 3.90
C GLU A 316 -6.28 18.22 4.01
N GLY A 317 -6.57 18.87 2.87
CA GLY A 317 -7.02 20.25 2.82
C GLY A 317 -8.37 20.49 3.49
N ALA A 318 -9.24 19.47 3.52
CA ALA A 318 -10.51 19.49 4.24
C ALA A 318 -10.40 19.11 5.73
N GLY A 319 -9.18 18.86 6.23
CA GLY A 319 -8.94 18.42 7.61
C GLY A 319 -9.40 16.99 7.90
N VAL A 320 -9.53 16.16 6.86
CA VAL A 320 -9.89 14.74 6.96
C VAL A 320 -8.64 13.90 6.73
N ASP A 321 -8.41 12.89 7.58
CA ASP A 321 -7.31 11.96 7.38
C ASP A 321 -7.50 11.17 6.06
N PRO A 322 -6.60 11.28 5.07
CA PRO A 322 -6.71 10.57 3.79
C PRO A 322 -6.78 9.06 3.92
N GLN A 323 -6.31 8.51 5.04
CA GLN A 323 -6.38 7.09 5.27
C GLN A 323 -7.82 6.58 5.29
N VAL A 324 -8.80 7.38 5.74
CA VAL A 324 -10.21 6.97 5.80
C VAL A 324 -10.83 6.75 4.42
N LEU A 325 -10.16 7.16 3.34
CA LEU A 325 -10.62 6.93 1.97
C LEU A 325 -10.97 5.45 1.73
N TRP A 326 -10.15 4.53 2.25
CA TRP A 326 -10.38 3.09 2.08
C TRP A 326 -11.47 2.54 3.00
N LYS A 327 -12.16 3.37 3.76
CA LYS A 327 -13.33 2.97 4.53
C LYS A 327 -14.61 3.02 3.69
N TYR A 328 -14.64 3.88 2.69
CA TYR A 328 -15.83 4.18 1.89
C TYR A 328 -15.82 3.45 0.56
N THR A 329 -16.82 2.62 0.31
CA THR A 329 -16.94 1.85 -0.94
C THR A 329 -17.05 2.75 -2.16
N PHE A 330 -17.79 3.86 -2.08
CA PHE A 330 -17.90 4.83 -3.17
C PHE A 330 -16.55 5.47 -3.50
N ALA A 331 -15.71 5.74 -2.49
CA ALA A 331 -14.40 6.34 -2.68
C ALA A 331 -13.42 5.34 -3.30
N LYS A 332 -13.46 4.08 -2.85
CA LYS A 332 -12.78 2.96 -3.53
C LYS A 332 -13.18 2.91 -5.00
N SER A 333 -14.48 2.85 -5.28
CA SER A 333 -14.98 2.81 -6.66
C SER A 333 -14.54 4.03 -7.47
N PHE A 334 -14.51 5.23 -6.91
CA PHE A 334 -14.05 6.43 -7.61
C PHE A 334 -12.57 6.34 -7.99
N VAL A 335 -11.69 5.96 -7.06
CA VAL A 335 -10.26 5.80 -7.31
C VAL A 335 -10.02 4.75 -8.41
N VAL A 336 -10.82 3.70 -8.39
CA VAL A 336 -10.63 2.49 -9.19
C VAL A 336 -11.25 2.58 -10.59
N SER A 337 -12.38 3.26 -10.73
CA SER A 337 -13.21 3.21 -11.94
C SER A 337 -13.05 4.45 -12.80
N SER A 338 -12.91 4.24 -14.10
CA SER A 338 -12.96 5.31 -15.12
C SER A 338 -14.38 5.89 -15.32
N GLY A 339 -15.37 5.49 -14.52
CA GLY A 339 -16.81 5.74 -14.75
C GLY A 339 -17.60 6.18 -13.52
N SER A 340 -16.95 6.71 -12.49
CA SER A 340 -17.68 7.34 -11.39
C SER A 340 -18.41 8.59 -11.89
N LEU A 341 -19.72 8.68 -11.63
CA LEU A 341 -20.52 9.90 -11.87
C LEU A 341 -20.18 11.02 -10.87
N LEU A 342 -19.51 10.69 -9.76
CA LEU A 342 -19.05 11.66 -8.79
C LEU A 342 -17.79 12.35 -9.30
N CYS A 343 -17.64 13.65 -9.05
CA CYS A 343 -16.37 14.36 -9.15
C CYS A 343 -15.54 14.22 -7.86
N GLU A 344 -14.26 14.62 -7.89
CA GLU A 344 -13.37 14.60 -6.73
C GLU A 344 -13.98 15.32 -5.51
N GLU A 345 -14.56 16.50 -5.71
CA GLU A 345 -15.15 17.34 -4.66
C GLU A 345 -16.33 16.64 -3.97
N ASP A 346 -17.17 15.94 -4.73
CA ASP A 346 -18.33 15.22 -4.18
C ASP A 346 -17.90 14.04 -3.32
N VAL A 347 -16.84 13.33 -3.72
CA VAL A 347 -16.26 12.25 -2.91
C VAL A 347 -15.72 12.81 -1.60
N VAL A 348 -14.95 13.90 -1.65
CA VAL A 348 -14.37 14.55 -0.46
C VAL A 348 -15.47 15.05 0.47
N ARG A 349 -16.49 15.75 -0.05
CA ARG A 349 -17.60 16.27 0.75
C ARG A 349 -18.34 15.15 1.49
N ARG A 350 -18.67 14.05 0.80
CA ARG A 350 -19.37 12.90 1.41
C ARG A 350 -18.56 12.24 2.52
N ILE A 351 -17.24 12.10 2.33
CA ILE A 351 -16.35 11.57 3.37
C ILE A 351 -16.32 12.54 4.55
N GLN A 352 -16.13 13.84 4.28
CA GLN A 352 -16.09 14.87 5.31
C GLN A 352 -17.37 14.88 6.17
N ASP A 353 -18.55 14.87 5.54
CA ASP A 353 -19.84 14.84 6.23
C ASP A 353 -19.96 13.60 7.13
N SER A 354 -19.54 12.44 6.62
CA SER A 354 -19.59 11.17 7.35
C SER A 354 -18.63 11.14 8.54
N GLU A 355 -17.40 11.65 8.38
CA GLU A 355 -16.41 11.72 9.46
C GLU A 355 -16.74 12.81 10.49
N GLU A 356 -17.40 13.89 10.06
CA GLU A 356 -17.94 14.93 10.95
C GLU A 356 -19.10 14.38 11.80
N GLU A 357 -20.05 13.68 11.20
CA GLU A 357 -21.13 13.01 11.94
C GLU A 357 -20.55 12.06 13.00
N TRP A 358 -19.55 11.29 12.61
CA TRP A 358 -18.85 10.42 13.53
C TRP A 358 -18.18 11.17 14.68
N ARG A 359 -17.46 12.26 14.39
CA ARG A 359 -16.80 13.06 15.42
C ARG A 359 -17.79 13.56 16.47
N ARG A 360 -18.98 13.99 16.06
CA ARG A 360 -20.06 14.41 16.97
C ARG A 360 -20.59 13.26 17.81
N LYS A 361 -20.80 12.07 17.22
CA LYS A 361 -21.35 10.90 17.92
C LYS A 361 -20.33 10.19 18.82
N LYS A 362 -19.04 10.22 18.47
CA LYS A 362 -17.95 9.50 19.14
C LYS A 362 -17.92 9.74 20.65
N LEU A 363 -18.07 10.99 21.09
CA LEU A 363 -18.05 11.34 22.52
C LEU A 363 -19.24 10.73 23.28
N SER A 364 -20.44 10.83 22.72
CA SER A 364 -21.65 10.25 23.31
C SER A 364 -21.54 8.72 23.42
N LEU A 365 -21.07 8.08 22.36
CA LEU A 365 -20.85 6.63 22.32
C LEU A 365 -19.76 6.17 23.29
N SER A 366 -18.65 6.91 23.38
CA SER A 366 -17.57 6.60 24.32
C SER A 366 -18.05 6.66 25.77
N ARG A 367 -18.87 7.66 26.13
CA ARG A 367 -19.47 7.75 27.48
C ARG A 367 -20.41 6.59 27.76
N LYS A 368 -21.27 6.23 26.80
CA LYS A 368 -22.16 5.05 26.94
C LYS A 368 -21.33 3.80 27.20
N LEU A 369 -20.34 3.53 26.36
CA LEU A 369 -19.45 2.36 26.52
C LEU A 369 -18.71 2.34 27.87
N TYR A 370 -18.24 3.49 28.35
CA TYR A 370 -17.57 3.60 29.64
C TYR A 370 -18.52 3.33 30.83
N ASN A 371 -19.73 3.90 30.79
CA ASN A 371 -20.74 3.69 31.83
C ASN A 371 -21.24 2.24 31.87
N CYS A 372 -21.29 1.57 30.71
CA CYS A 372 -21.60 0.14 30.62
C CYS A 372 -20.53 -0.75 31.29
N HIS A 373 -19.26 -0.34 31.28
CA HIS A 373 -18.19 -1.08 31.97
C HIS A 373 -18.21 -0.89 33.49
N GLN A 374 -18.56 0.30 33.99
CA GLN A 374 -18.68 0.52 35.44
C GLN A 374 -19.87 -0.20 36.07
N GLY A 375 -20.94 -0.46 35.31
CA GLY A 375 -22.10 -1.23 35.79
C GLY A 375 -21.85 -2.73 35.95
N ASN A 376 -20.78 -3.28 35.35
CA ASN A 376 -20.56 -4.72 35.26
C ASN A 376 -19.26 -5.24 35.92
N THR A 377 -18.36 -4.37 36.38
CA THR A 377 -17.12 -4.80 37.05
C THR A 377 -16.71 -3.88 38.19
N ASN A 378 -16.89 -4.38 39.40
CA ASN A 378 -16.16 -4.02 40.62
C ASN A 378 -14.70 -4.50 40.56
N THR A 379 -14.07 -4.47 39.38
CA THR A 379 -12.69 -4.88 39.14
C THR A 379 -12.11 -3.95 38.08
N GLY A 380 -11.36 -2.96 38.55
CA GLY A 380 -10.77 -1.94 37.71
C GLY A 380 -9.70 -2.49 36.78
N ILE A 381 -9.71 -2.03 35.54
CA ILE A 381 -8.51 -1.85 34.74
C ILE A 381 -8.67 -0.51 34.00
N LEU A 382 -7.76 0.41 34.32
CA LEU A 382 -7.50 1.67 33.61
C LEU A 382 -6.79 1.36 32.27
N ILE A 383 -7.21 2.05 31.21
CA ILE A 383 -6.34 2.44 30.10
C ILE A 383 -6.44 3.96 29.97
#